data_AF-A0A816L7G0-F1
#
_entry.id   AF-A0A816L7G0-F1
#
_cell.length_a   1.000
_cell.length_b   1.000
_cell.length_c   1.000
_cell.angle_alpha   90.00
_cell.angle_beta   90.00
_cell.angle_gamma   90.00
#
_symmetry.space_group_name_H-M   'P 1'
#
loop_
_entity.id
_entity.type
_entity.pdbx_description
1 polymer ?
#
loop_
_entity_poly.entity_id
_entity_poly.type
_entity_poly.pdbx_seq_one_letter_code
_entity_poly.pdbx_strand_id
1 'polypeptide(L)'
;MQIIVRHILFFGFGIPHEICSCLTFAGTVAIQVKYLPDTEVRQLGFLLPFVTKIMPQQEIGDPREQALKLSETIAKLISDLDLTSALHDFQVPMFSFERIIERTLPDGKTDIRYKDFVTLLENIY
;
A
#
# COMPACT_ATOMS: atom_id res chain seq x y z
N MET A 1 -4.57 -5.72 -6.84
CA MET A 1 -3.47 -6.00 -5.90
C MET A 1 -3.86 -5.68 -4.46
N GLN A 2 -4.20 -4.43 -4.11
CA GLN A 2 -4.66 -4.06 -2.76
C GLN A 2 -5.83 -4.93 -2.25
N ILE A 3 -6.86 -5.14 -3.07
CA ILE A 3 -8.03 -5.96 -2.70
C ILE A 3 -7.61 -7.39 -2.34
N ILE A 4 -6.62 -7.95 -3.04
CA ILE A 4 -6.20 -9.35 -2.88
C ILE A 4 -5.43 -9.52 -1.57
N VAL A 5 -4.44 -8.67 -1.28
CA VAL A 5 -3.68 -8.76 -0.02
C VAL A 5 -4.59 -8.57 1.19
N ARG A 6 -5.56 -7.63 1.13
CA ARG A 6 -6.54 -7.44 2.20
C ARG A 6 -7.42 -8.66 2.41
N HIS A 7 -7.92 -9.27 1.33
CA HIS A 7 -8.74 -10.48 1.44
C HIS A 7 -7.95 -11.65 2.03
N ILE A 8 -6.67 -11.80 1.66
CA ILE A 8 -5.82 -12.84 2.24
C ILE A 8 -5.61 -12.61 3.73
N LEU A 9 -5.36 -11.37 4.16
CA LEU A 9 -5.21 -11.04 5.58
C LEU A 9 -6.51 -11.26 6.37
N PHE A 10 -7.65 -10.81 5.80
CA PHE A 10 -8.97 -10.99 6.39
C PHE A 10 -9.33 -12.48 6.56
N PHE A 11 -9.31 -13.25 5.47
CA PHE A 11 -9.70 -14.67 5.52
C PHE A 11 -8.65 -15.56 6.19
N GLY A 12 -7.37 -15.20 6.12
CA GLY A 12 -6.27 -16.00 6.65
C GLY A 12 -6.05 -15.82 8.16
N PHE A 13 -6.30 -14.62 8.69
CA PHE A 13 -5.92 -14.24 10.05
C PHE A 13 -7.02 -13.53 10.84
N GLY A 14 -8.23 -13.35 10.27
CA GLY A 14 -9.36 -12.73 10.97
C GLY A 14 -9.20 -11.24 11.22
N ILE A 15 -8.27 -10.57 10.54
CA ILE A 15 -8.05 -9.13 10.65
C ILE A 15 -9.24 -8.40 10.00
N PRO A 16 -9.94 -7.49 10.70
CA PRO A 16 -11.04 -6.72 10.14
C PRO A 16 -10.67 -6.04 8.80
N HIS A 17 -11.60 -6.01 7.86
CA HIS A 17 -11.32 -5.58 6.49
C HIS A 17 -10.84 -4.11 6.41
N GLU A 18 -11.35 -3.27 7.31
CA GLU A 18 -10.96 -1.87 7.49
C GLU A 18 -9.52 -1.75 7.98
N ILE A 19 -9.11 -2.60 8.92
CA ILE A 19 -7.73 -2.63 9.44
C ILE A 19 -6.76 -3.16 8.38
N CYS A 20 -7.13 -4.22 7.64
CA CYS A 20 -6.38 -4.68 6.47
C CYS A 20 -6.14 -3.55 5.46
N SER A 21 -7.12 -2.67 5.30
CA SER A 21 -7.00 -1.50 4.42
C SER A 21 -5.97 -0.52 4.95
N CYS A 22 -6.04 -0.17 6.24
CA CYS A 22 -5.08 0.75 6.87
C CYS A 22 -3.65 0.19 6.82
N LEU A 23 -3.47 -1.10 7.12
CA LEU A 23 -2.17 -1.79 7.05
C LEU A 23 -1.54 -1.72 5.66
N THR A 24 -2.32 -2.02 4.61
CA THR A 24 -1.72 -2.32 3.30
C THR A 24 -1.81 -1.17 2.29
N PHE A 25 -2.65 -0.17 2.51
CA PHE A 25 -2.99 0.79 1.47
C PHE A 25 -1.83 1.70 1.05
N ALA A 26 -1.21 2.40 2.01
CA ALA A 26 -0.11 3.32 1.72
C ALA A 26 1.04 2.61 0.98
N GLY A 27 1.48 1.47 1.51
CA GLY A 27 2.55 0.69 0.91
C GLY A 27 2.17 0.08 -0.44
N THR A 28 0.92 -0.37 -0.64
CA THR A 28 0.47 -0.86 -1.94
C THR A 28 0.49 0.25 -2.99
N VAL A 29 0.07 1.48 -2.63
CA VAL A 29 0.18 2.65 -3.52
C VAL A 29 1.64 2.92 -3.86
N ALA A 30 2.53 2.95 -2.87
CA ALA A 30 3.97 3.17 -3.11
C ALA A 30 4.57 2.14 -4.08
N ILE A 31 4.20 0.86 -3.95
CA ILE A 31 4.61 -0.19 -4.91
C ILE A 31 4.01 0.11 -6.29
N GLN A 32 2.71 0.39 -6.38
CA GLN A 32 2.06 0.67 -7.67
C GLN A 32 2.73 1.83 -8.41
N VAL A 33 3.12 2.90 -7.71
CA VAL A 33 3.80 4.04 -8.34
C VAL A 33 5.09 3.66 -9.05
N LYS A 34 5.80 2.62 -8.60
CA LYS A 34 7.03 2.15 -9.27
C LYS A 34 6.74 1.42 -10.59
N TYR A 35 5.69 0.61 -10.62
CA TYR A 35 5.46 -0.36 -11.72
C TYR A 35 4.34 0.02 -12.67
N LEU A 36 3.47 0.98 -12.31
CA LEU A 36 2.41 1.43 -13.19
C LEU A 36 2.96 2.30 -14.33
N PRO A 37 2.28 2.29 -15.50
CA PRO A 37 2.55 3.23 -16.57
C PRO A 37 2.36 4.68 -16.11
N ASP A 38 3.12 5.62 -16.68
CA ASP A 38 3.04 7.05 -16.31
C ASP A 38 1.63 7.63 -16.43
N THR A 39 0.82 7.14 -17.37
CA THR A 39 -0.59 7.55 -17.53
C THR A 39 -1.44 7.22 -16.31
N GLU A 40 -1.23 6.06 -15.69
CA GLU A 40 -1.95 5.64 -14.48
C GLU A 40 -1.35 6.31 -13.23
N VAL A 41 -0.03 6.47 -13.18
CA VAL A 41 0.61 7.21 -12.08
C VAL A 41 0.13 8.67 -12.01
N ARG A 42 -0.08 9.32 -13.16
CA ARG A 42 -0.67 10.67 -13.21
C ARG A 42 -2.06 10.72 -12.58
N GLN A 43 -2.87 9.68 -12.73
CA GLN A 43 -4.18 9.62 -12.08
C GLN A 43 -4.04 9.55 -10.56
N LEU A 44 -3.06 8.81 -10.04
CA LEU A 44 -2.74 8.79 -8.61
C LEU A 44 -2.25 10.15 -8.12
N GLY A 45 -1.29 10.77 -8.81
CA GLY A 45 -0.79 12.11 -8.47
C GLY A 45 -1.90 13.16 -8.45
N PHE A 46 -2.87 13.06 -9.36
CA PHE A 46 -4.03 13.95 -9.42
C PHE A 46 -4.94 13.87 -8.17
N LEU A 47 -4.88 12.78 -7.40
CA LEU A 47 -5.64 12.67 -6.15
C LEU A 47 -5.01 13.46 -5.00
N LEU A 48 -3.70 13.75 -5.06
CA LEU A 48 -2.97 14.39 -3.96
C LEU A 48 -3.59 15.71 -3.48
N PRO A 49 -4.02 16.65 -4.34
CA PRO A 49 -4.65 17.90 -3.91
C PRO A 49 -6.01 17.72 -3.21
N PHE A 50 -6.63 16.55 -3.31
CA PHE A 50 -7.91 16.27 -2.64
C PHE A 50 -7.73 15.69 -1.24
N VAL A 51 -6.59 15.06 -0.98
CA VAL A 51 -6.23 14.53 0.36
C VAL A 51 -5.26 15.45 1.12
N THR A 52 -4.65 16.39 0.42
CA THR A 52 -3.82 17.44 1.02
C THR A 52 -4.53 18.79 0.87
N LYS A 53 -4.33 19.73 1.79
CA LYS A 53 -4.85 21.11 1.62
C LYS A 53 -4.07 21.92 0.58
N ILE A 54 -3.30 21.26 -0.31
CA ILE A 54 -2.44 21.90 -1.29
C ILE A 54 -3.30 22.30 -2.49
N MET A 55 -3.30 23.58 -2.84
CA MET A 55 -4.12 24.07 -3.97
C MET A 55 -3.58 23.58 -5.33
N PRO A 56 -4.45 23.36 -6.33
CA PRO A 56 -4.08 22.76 -7.63
C PRO A 56 -3.19 23.64 -8.55
N GLN A 57 -2.55 24.69 -8.04
CA GLN A 57 -1.88 25.72 -8.86
C GLN A 57 -0.36 25.84 -8.67
N GLN A 58 0.27 24.98 -7.87
CA GLN A 58 1.73 24.86 -7.90
C GLN A 58 2.13 23.86 -8.98
N GLU A 59 3.16 24.20 -9.76
CA GLU A 59 3.72 23.37 -10.83
C GLU A 59 3.69 21.90 -10.42
N ILE A 60 2.90 21.13 -11.18
CA ILE A 60 2.74 19.71 -10.97
C ILE A 60 4.10 19.10 -11.27
N GLY A 61 4.91 18.91 -10.22
CA GLY A 61 6.18 18.20 -10.27
C GLY A 61 6.00 16.79 -10.84
N ASP A 62 7.07 15.99 -10.85
CA ASP A 62 7.03 14.65 -11.41
C ASP A 62 5.81 13.85 -10.90
N PRO A 63 4.92 13.34 -11.79
CA PRO A 63 3.75 12.56 -11.39
C PRO A 63 4.08 11.40 -10.45
N ARG A 64 5.25 10.78 -10.60
CA ARG A 64 5.70 9.71 -9.68
C ARG A 64 6.00 10.28 -8.30
N GLU A 65 6.74 11.38 -8.19
CA GLU A 65 6.94 12.06 -6.90
C GLU A 65 5.61 12.44 -6.23
N GLN A 66 4.62 12.92 -6.98
CA GLN A 66 3.31 13.25 -6.43
C GLN A 66 2.55 12.03 -5.93
N ALA A 67 2.59 10.94 -6.69
CA ALA A 67 1.93 9.70 -6.28
C ALA A 67 2.66 9.02 -5.10
N LEU A 68 3.98 9.21 -4.96
CA LEU A 68 4.70 8.83 -3.74
C LEU A 68 4.28 9.68 -2.55
N LYS A 69 4.19 11.01 -2.71
CA LYS A 69 3.64 11.90 -1.67
C LYS A 69 2.22 11.53 -1.28
N LEU A 70 1.42 11.00 -2.22
CA LEU A 70 0.09 10.48 -1.91
C LEU A 70 0.18 9.28 -0.95
N SER A 71 1.07 8.31 -1.20
CA SER A 71 1.26 7.18 -0.27
C SER A 71 1.71 7.63 1.12
N GLU A 72 2.61 8.61 1.21
CA GLU A 72 3.07 9.19 2.48
C GLU A 72 1.93 9.93 3.20
N THR A 73 1.10 10.67 2.46
CA THR A 73 -0.07 11.37 2.99
C THR A 73 -1.09 10.39 3.54
N ILE A 74 -1.33 9.27 2.85
CA ILE A 74 -2.21 8.19 3.32
C ILE A 74 -1.65 7.60 4.63
N ALA A 75 -0.35 7.28 4.68
CA ALA A 75 0.28 6.74 5.89
C ALA A 75 0.16 7.73 7.06
N LYS A 76 0.42 9.02 6.81
CA LYS A 76 0.26 10.07 7.80
C LYS A 76 -1.18 10.20 8.28
N LEU A 77 -2.16 10.15 7.38
CA LEU A 77 -3.58 10.20 7.76
C LEU A 77 -3.98 9.04 8.66
N ILE A 78 -3.52 7.82 8.35
CA ILE A 78 -3.75 6.63 9.19
C ILE A 78 -3.15 6.82 10.59
N SER A 79 -1.93 7.37 10.67
CA SER A 79 -1.29 7.69 11.94
C SER A 79 -1.99 8.81 12.71
N ASP A 80 -2.40 9.89 12.04
CA ASP A 80 -3.04 11.04 12.67
C ASP A 80 -4.45 10.68 13.21
N LEU A 81 -5.09 9.65 12.65
CA LEU A 81 -6.38 9.10 13.10
C LEU A 81 -6.25 7.99 14.15
N ASP A 82 -5.03 7.63 14.57
CA ASP A 82 -4.75 6.53 15.50
C ASP A 82 -5.31 5.17 15.01
N LEU A 83 -5.27 4.97 13.69
CA LEU A 83 -5.68 3.73 13.02
C LEU A 83 -4.49 2.83 12.67
N THR A 84 -3.33 3.09 13.29
CA THR A 84 -2.14 2.26 13.13
C THR A 84 -2.34 0.91 13.81
N SER A 85 -1.93 -0.14 13.11
CA SER A 85 -1.87 -1.49 13.66
C SER A 85 -0.67 -2.19 13.03
N ALA A 86 -0.26 -3.31 13.62
CA ALA A 86 0.83 -4.13 13.11
C ALA A 86 0.37 -5.57 12.90
N LEU A 87 1.00 -6.33 12.01
CA LEU A 87 0.61 -7.72 11.77
C LEU A 87 0.87 -8.60 13.01
N HIS A 88 1.85 -8.25 13.86
CA HIS A 88 2.09 -8.97 15.11
C HIS A 88 0.94 -8.85 16.13
N ASP A 89 0.17 -7.75 16.10
CA ASP A 89 -1.01 -7.57 16.96
C ASP A 89 -2.09 -8.62 16.68
N PHE A 90 -2.10 -9.16 15.46
CA PHE A 90 -3.03 -10.19 15.00
C PHE A 90 -2.39 -11.58 14.91
N GLN A 91 -1.22 -11.78 15.51
CA GLN A 91 -0.51 -13.05 15.54
C GLN A 91 -0.22 -13.63 14.15
N VAL A 92 -0.08 -12.78 13.13
CA VAL A 92 0.33 -13.22 11.80
C VAL A 92 1.77 -13.71 11.89
N PRO A 93 2.10 -14.95 11.51
CA PRO A 93 3.46 -15.43 11.58
C PRO A 93 4.27 -14.96 10.37
N MET A 94 5.52 -14.50 10.57
CA MET A 94 6.39 -14.06 9.47
C MET A 94 6.60 -15.14 8.38
N PHE A 95 6.63 -16.43 8.76
CA PHE A 95 6.75 -17.52 7.78
C PHE A 95 5.58 -17.60 6.79
N SER A 96 4.45 -16.95 7.10
CA SER A 96 3.30 -16.89 6.19
C SER A 96 3.44 -15.83 5.09
N PHE A 97 4.41 -14.92 5.19
CA PHE A 97 4.56 -13.80 4.26
C PHE A 97 4.75 -14.29 2.83
N GLU A 98 5.60 -15.29 2.63
CA GLU A 98 5.81 -15.90 1.32
C GLU A 98 4.48 -16.35 0.68
N ARG A 99 3.65 -17.07 1.45
CA ARG A 99 2.35 -17.55 0.98
C ARG A 99 1.36 -16.41 0.73
N ILE A 100 1.40 -15.34 1.51
CA ILE A 100 0.57 -14.15 1.29
C ILE A 100 0.95 -13.50 -0.04
N ILE A 101 2.25 -13.35 -0.30
CA ILE A 101 2.75 -12.71 -1.52
C ILE A 101 2.45 -13.57 -2.75
N GLU A 102 2.70 -14.88 -2.68
CA GLU A 102 2.39 -15.82 -3.77
C GLU A 102 0.92 -15.81 -4.18
N ARG A 103 0.02 -15.58 -3.24
CA ARG A 103 -1.42 -15.46 -3.51
C ARG A 103 -1.84 -14.06 -3.95
N THR A 104 -1.01 -13.05 -3.71
CA THR A 104 -1.28 -11.65 -4.06
C THR A 104 -0.81 -11.30 -5.46
N LEU A 105 0.36 -11.83 -5.84
CA LEU A 105 1.03 -11.53 -7.10
C LEU A 105 0.71 -12.61 -8.16
N PRO A 106 0.42 -12.21 -9.41
CA PRO A 106 0.08 -13.14 -10.49
C PRO A 106 1.18 -14.17 -10.76
N ASP A 107 2.46 -13.75 -10.69
CA ASP A 107 3.61 -14.63 -10.96
C ASP A 107 4.36 -15.05 -9.69
N GLY A 108 3.72 -14.91 -8.52
CA GLY A 108 4.26 -15.27 -7.22
C GLY A 108 5.70 -14.79 -6.99
N LYS A 109 6.62 -15.71 -6.70
CA LYS A 109 8.05 -15.42 -6.45
C LYS A 109 8.81 -14.83 -7.63
N THR A 110 8.33 -15.06 -8.85
CA THR A 110 8.97 -14.54 -10.07
C THR A 110 8.44 -13.17 -10.49
N ASP A 111 7.43 -12.66 -9.80
CA ASP A 111 6.89 -11.33 -10.05
C ASP A 111 7.92 -10.25 -9.72
N ILE A 112 8.07 -9.26 -10.60
CA ILE A 112 9.02 -8.16 -10.45
C ILE A 112 8.80 -7.33 -9.17
N ARG A 113 7.60 -7.39 -8.58
CA ARG A 113 7.19 -6.70 -7.35
C ARG A 113 7.46 -7.50 -6.09
N TYR A 114 7.91 -8.75 -6.20
CA TYR A 114 8.01 -9.66 -5.06
C TYR A 114 8.81 -9.07 -3.89
N LYS A 115 10.01 -8.54 -4.16
CA LYS A 115 10.88 -7.95 -3.12
C LYS A 115 10.23 -6.75 -2.43
N ASP A 116 9.56 -5.90 -3.20
CA ASP A 116 8.85 -4.74 -2.66
C ASP A 116 7.65 -5.17 -1.78
N PHE A 117 6.99 -6.28 -2.12
CA PHE A 117 5.95 -6.88 -1.29
C PHE A 117 6.47 -7.53 -0.01
N VAL A 118 7.66 -8.14 -0.05
CA VAL A 118 8.34 -8.62 1.16
C VAL A 118 8.61 -7.44 2.09
N THR A 119 9.24 -6.38 1.59
CA THR A 119 9.51 -5.17 2.36
C THR A 119 8.22 -4.53 2.89
N LEU A 120 7.13 -4.54 2.12
CA LEU A 120 5.83 -4.08 2.60
C LEU A 120 5.37 -4.86 3.82
N LEU A 121 5.32 -6.20 3.74
CA LEU A 121 4.87 -7.04 4.85
C LEU A 121 5.77 -6.92 6.09
N GLU A 122 7.08 -6.78 5.89
CA GLU A 122 8.06 -6.55 6.96
C GLU A 122 7.86 -5.19 7.64
N ASN A 123 7.56 -4.13 6.88
CA ASN A 123 7.36 -2.78 7.42
C ASN A 123 6.05 -2.64 8.22
N ILE A 124 5.04 -3.44 7.90
CA ILE A 124 3.76 -3.46 8.61
C ILE A 124 3.70 -4.56 9.67
N TYR A 125 4.81 -5.28 9.87
CA TYR A 125 4.88 -6.36 10.85
C TYR A 125 4.85 -5.82 12.26
#